data_AF-A0A3P6T2V2-F1
#
_entry.id   AF-A0A3P6T2V2-F1
#
_cell.length_a   1.000
_cell.length_b   1.000
_cell.length_c   1.000
_cell.angle_alpha   90.00
_cell.angle_beta   90.00
_cell.angle_gamma   90.00
#
_symmetry.space_group_name_H-M   'P 1'
#
loop_
_entity.id
_entity.type
_entity.pdbx_description
1 polymer ?
#
loop_
_entity_poly.entity_id
_entity_poly.type
_entity_poly.pdbx_seq_one_letter_code
_entity_poly.pdbx_strand_id
1 'polypeptide(L)'
;MRICVEQELDDSKACVVNTMTYQYLREGEWSAALSWALRGGRGPALDTAVNRIVWHADKNELASMSLLDHLADYVAELESPSLAFLFNYYRFHRFLSIGDVRSAAPVLVSLISSTNVPLSFHKILFYYLKLILADAPQVQIPAENLHELVSFFRQYSIDNGEDMEDAEDTVSERL
;
A
#
# COMPACT_ATOMS: atom_id res chain seq x y z
N MET A 1 6.89 13.60 24.09
CA MET A 1 7.32 12.23 23.70
C MET A 1 8.37 11.66 24.64
N ARG A 2 9.56 12.24 24.78
CA ARG A 2 10.60 11.69 25.69
C ARG A 2 10.10 11.47 27.12
N ILE A 3 9.49 12.49 27.72
CA ILE A 3 8.90 12.41 29.08
C ILE A 3 7.81 11.34 29.16
N CYS A 4 6.96 11.21 28.13
CA CYS A 4 5.91 10.19 28.12
C CYS A 4 6.49 8.77 28.11
N VAL A 5 7.62 8.56 27.43
CA VAL A 5 8.32 7.26 27.42
C VAL A 5 9.05 7.03 28.74
N GLU A 6 9.79 8.02 29.24
CA GLU A 6 10.54 7.94 30.50
C GLU A 6 9.64 7.72 31.73
N GLN A 7 8.39 8.16 31.67
CA GLN A 7 7.41 8.08 32.76
C GLN A 7 6.30 7.06 32.48
N GLU A 8 6.44 6.21 31.46
CA GLU A 8 5.48 5.15 31.11
C GLU A 8 4.03 5.66 30.94
N LEU A 9 3.87 6.87 30.40
CA LEU A 9 2.58 7.52 30.18
C LEU A 9 2.01 7.12 28.81
N ASP A 10 1.65 5.85 28.66
CA ASP A 10 1.24 5.27 27.37
C ASP A 10 0.00 5.93 26.78
N ASP A 11 -1.02 6.26 27.58
CA ASP A 11 -2.22 6.96 27.11
C ASP A 11 -1.91 8.36 26.58
N SER A 12 -1.02 9.08 27.26
CA SER A 12 -0.58 10.41 26.84
C SER A 12 0.26 10.33 25.57
N LYS A 13 1.12 9.31 25.47
CA LYS A 13 1.91 9.03 24.27
C LYS A 13 0.98 8.76 23.08
N ALA A 14 0.00 7.87 23.24
CA ALA A 14 -0.96 7.53 22.21
C ALA A 14 -1.80 8.74 21.79
N CYS A 15 -2.27 9.55 22.75
CA CYS A 15 -3.00 10.78 22.49
C CYS A 15 -2.18 11.74 21.62
N VAL A 16 -0.94 12.04 22.00
CA VAL A 16 -0.05 12.94 21.24
C VAL A 16 0.24 12.38 19.85
N VAL A 17 0.58 11.09 19.73
CA VAL A 17 0.84 10.44 18.43
C VAL A 17 -0.38 10.57 17.52
N ASN A 18 -1.56 10.24 18.02
CA ASN A 18 -2.81 10.31 17.26
C ASN A 18 -3.08 11.76 16.81
N THR A 19 -3.06 12.72 17.73
CA THR A 19 -3.32 14.13 17.42
C THR A 19 -2.37 14.66 16.35
N MET A 20 -1.06 14.42 16.50
CA MET A 20 -0.07 14.91 15.54
C MET A 20 -0.19 14.21 14.18
N THR A 21 -0.42 12.90 14.18
CA THR A 21 -0.62 12.13 12.94
C THR A 21 -1.82 12.69 12.17
N TYR A 22 -2.98 12.85 12.82
CA TYR A 22 -4.18 13.36 12.17
C TYR A 22 -4.07 14.82 11.76
N GLN A 23 -3.35 15.64 12.50
CA GLN A 23 -3.08 17.03 12.11
C GLN A 23 -2.32 17.08 10.78
N TYR A 24 -1.17 16.40 10.68
CA TYR A 24 -0.37 16.41 9.46
C TYR A 24 -1.08 15.75 8.28
N LEU A 25 -1.89 14.71 8.51
CA LEU A 25 -2.74 14.13 7.47
C LEU A 25 -3.75 15.12 6.90
N ARG A 26 -4.27 16.05 7.71
CA ARG A 26 -5.17 17.11 7.24
C ARG A 26 -4.44 18.21 6.49
N GLU A 27 -3.18 18.45 6.82
CA GLU A 27 -2.31 19.42 6.17
C GLU A 27 -1.71 18.89 4.86
N GLY A 28 -1.83 17.59 4.58
CA GLY A 28 -1.24 16.94 3.40
C GLY A 28 0.25 16.62 3.56
N GLU A 29 0.80 16.77 4.76
CA GLU A 29 2.22 16.57 5.08
C GLU A 29 2.51 15.09 5.34
N TRP A 30 2.53 14.28 4.28
CA TRP A 30 2.58 12.80 4.36
C TRP A 30 3.78 12.26 5.14
N SER A 31 4.97 12.80 4.89
CA SER A 31 6.19 12.36 5.58
C SER A 31 6.15 12.65 7.07
N ALA A 32 5.62 13.82 7.46
CA ALA A 32 5.46 14.18 8.87
C ALA A 32 4.40 13.31 9.54
N ALA A 33 3.25 13.12 8.88
CA ALA A 33 2.19 12.24 9.36
C ALA A 33 2.68 10.81 9.61
N LEU A 34 3.38 10.22 8.63
CA LEU A 34 3.93 8.87 8.76
C LEU A 34 4.99 8.81 9.88
N SER A 35 5.88 9.80 9.97
CA SER A 35 6.88 9.86 11.04
C SER A 35 6.25 9.86 12.43
N TRP A 36 5.13 10.57 12.61
CA TRP A 36 4.40 10.57 13.88
C TRP A 36 3.70 9.24 14.15
N ALA A 37 3.05 8.67 13.15
CA ALA A 37 2.38 7.38 13.26
C ALA A 37 3.35 6.26 13.68
N LEU A 38 4.54 6.19 13.07
CA LEU A 38 5.55 5.18 13.38
C LEU A 38 6.01 5.22 14.86
N ARG A 39 6.00 6.40 15.50
CA ARG A 39 6.32 6.52 16.94
C ARG A 39 5.30 5.85 17.85
N GLY A 40 4.08 5.65 17.37
CA GLY A 40 3.04 4.88 18.05
C GLY A 40 3.18 3.37 17.86
N GLY A 41 3.99 2.92 16.91
CA GLY A 41 4.08 1.52 16.52
C GLY A 41 2.81 1.05 15.79
N ARG A 42 2.48 -0.23 15.95
CA ARG A 42 1.33 -0.86 15.31
C ARG A 42 0.04 -0.33 15.92
N GLY A 43 -0.89 0.13 15.08
CA GLY A 43 -2.20 0.54 15.54
C GLY A 43 -2.95 1.47 14.56
N PRO A 44 -4.14 1.95 14.97
CA PRO A 44 -5.07 2.64 14.09
C PRO A 44 -4.51 3.91 13.43
N ALA A 45 -3.62 4.63 14.12
CA ALA A 45 -2.99 5.84 13.57
C ALA A 45 -2.07 5.50 12.39
N LEU A 46 -1.29 4.42 12.50
CA LEU A 46 -0.43 3.94 11.42
C LEU A 46 -1.25 3.44 10.24
N ASP A 47 -2.25 2.60 10.50
CA ASP A 47 -3.12 2.08 9.44
C ASP A 47 -3.85 3.21 8.70
N THR A 48 -4.34 4.22 9.45
CA THR A 48 -5.00 5.37 8.85
C THR A 48 -4.03 6.24 8.05
N ALA A 49 -2.82 6.50 8.57
CA ALA A 49 -1.81 7.27 7.86
C ALA A 49 -1.40 6.58 6.57
N VAL A 50 -1.12 5.28 6.62
CA VAL A 50 -0.83 4.45 5.44
C VAL A 50 -1.96 4.56 4.41
N ASN A 51 -3.20 4.32 4.83
CA ASN A 51 -4.36 4.33 3.94
C ASN A 51 -4.50 5.70 3.25
N ARG A 52 -4.43 6.79 4.02
CA ARG A 52 -4.47 8.16 3.48
C ARG A 52 -3.37 8.43 2.46
N ILE A 53 -2.14 8.03 2.74
CA ILE A 53 -0.99 8.24 1.85
C ILE A 53 -1.17 7.45 0.55
N VAL A 54 -1.51 6.16 0.65
CA VAL A 54 -1.69 5.28 -0.52
C VAL A 54 -2.73 5.83 -1.51
N TRP A 55 -3.85 6.35 -0.99
CA TRP A 55 -4.96 6.83 -1.81
C TRP A 55 -4.84 8.28 -2.27
N HIS A 56 -4.17 9.15 -1.51
CA HIS A 56 -4.23 10.60 -1.74
C HIS A 56 -2.88 11.26 -2.05
N ALA A 57 -1.75 10.65 -1.69
CA ALA A 57 -0.46 11.22 -2.06
C ALA A 57 -0.27 11.17 -3.58
N ASP A 58 0.26 12.27 -4.13
CA ASP A 58 0.75 12.27 -5.51
C ASP A 58 1.86 11.22 -5.67
N LYS A 59 1.94 10.61 -6.85
CA LYS A 59 2.88 9.48 -7.04
C LYS A 59 4.33 9.93 -7.08
N ASN A 60 4.61 11.15 -7.54
CA ASN A 60 5.96 11.72 -7.49
C ASN A 60 6.31 12.12 -6.06
N GLU A 61 5.34 12.70 -5.33
CA GLU A 61 5.52 13.01 -3.92
C GLU A 61 5.82 11.75 -3.10
N LEU A 62 5.02 10.68 -3.28
CA LEU A 62 5.25 9.37 -2.68
C LEU A 62 6.66 8.86 -3.01
N ALA A 63 7.05 8.84 -4.28
CA ALA A 63 8.37 8.38 -4.71
C ALA A 63 9.53 9.18 -4.09
N SER A 64 9.29 10.43 -3.70
CA SER A 64 10.27 11.33 -3.07
C SER A 64 10.35 11.25 -1.54
N MET A 65 9.48 10.45 -0.88
CA MET A 65 9.47 10.29 0.57
C MET A 65 10.72 9.56 1.08
N SER A 66 11.81 10.30 1.32
CA SER A 66 13.10 9.74 1.74
C SER A 66 13.07 9.04 3.10
N LEU A 67 12.07 9.32 3.94
CA LEU A 67 11.84 8.58 5.18
C LEU A 67 11.76 7.06 4.91
N LEU A 68 11.09 6.67 3.82
CA LEU A 68 10.88 5.26 3.48
C LEU A 68 12.16 4.55 3.03
N ASP A 69 13.20 5.27 2.58
CA ASP A 69 14.48 4.65 2.18
C ASP A 69 15.18 3.92 3.34
N HIS A 70 14.92 4.36 4.57
CA HIS A 70 15.59 3.86 5.77
C HIS A 70 14.69 2.98 6.64
N LEU A 71 13.50 2.61 6.15
CA LEU A 71 12.51 1.88 6.93
C LEU A 71 12.47 0.37 6.64
N ALA A 72 13.36 -0.17 5.80
CA ALA A 72 13.34 -1.59 5.44
C ALA A 72 13.39 -2.51 6.67
N ASP A 73 14.35 -2.29 7.57
CA ASP A 73 14.49 -3.08 8.80
C ASP A 73 13.31 -2.86 9.74
N TYR A 74 12.85 -1.60 9.87
CA TYR A 74 11.71 -1.26 10.72
C TYR A 74 10.40 -1.89 10.25
N VAL A 75 10.19 -1.99 8.93
CA VAL A 75 9.02 -2.68 8.36
C VAL A 75 9.05 -4.17 8.73
N ALA A 76 10.23 -4.80 8.68
CA ALA A 76 10.40 -6.19 9.07
C ALA A 76 10.15 -6.41 10.57
N GLU A 77 10.64 -5.51 11.43
CA GLU A 77 10.44 -5.59 12.88
C GLU A 77 8.99 -5.33 13.32
N LEU A 78 8.30 -4.38 12.68
CA LEU A 78 6.96 -3.97 13.11
C LEU A 78 5.86 -4.95 12.69
N GLU A 79 6.11 -5.77 11.66
CA GLU A 79 5.17 -6.76 11.12
C GLU A 79 3.76 -6.16 10.88
N SER A 80 3.71 -4.91 10.43
CA SER A 80 2.48 -4.21 10.06
C SER A 80 2.18 -4.46 8.57
N PRO A 81 1.05 -5.12 8.23
CA PRO A 81 0.70 -5.38 6.84
C PRO A 81 0.47 -4.10 6.04
N SER A 82 -0.12 -3.08 6.66
CA SER A 82 -0.36 -1.78 6.04
C SER A 82 0.97 -1.09 5.74
N LEU A 83 1.90 -1.07 6.68
CA LEU A 83 3.23 -0.48 6.46
C LEU A 83 4.03 -1.23 5.40
N ALA A 84 4.01 -2.56 5.41
CA ALA A 84 4.65 -3.38 4.38
C ALA A 84 4.09 -3.08 2.99
N PHE A 85 2.76 -2.94 2.89
CA PHE A 85 2.10 -2.54 1.65
C PHE A 85 2.56 -1.15 1.18
N LEU A 86 2.53 -0.13 2.06
CA LEU A 86 2.99 1.22 1.73
C LEU A 86 4.44 1.22 1.25
N PHE A 87 5.31 0.50 1.95
CA PHE A 87 6.73 0.42 1.62
C PHE A 87 6.96 -0.18 0.23
N ASN A 88 6.27 -1.26 -0.13
CA ASN A 88 6.35 -1.83 -1.47
C ASN A 88 5.74 -0.92 -2.54
N TYR A 89 4.62 -0.26 -2.23
CA TYR A 89 3.98 0.69 -3.12
C TYR A 89 4.87 1.92 -3.40
N TYR A 90 5.55 2.40 -2.37
CA TYR A 90 6.59 3.41 -2.49
C TYR A 90 7.74 2.96 -3.40
N ARG A 91 8.33 1.78 -3.14
CA ARG A 91 9.44 1.26 -3.95
C ARG A 91 9.05 1.12 -5.42
N PHE A 92 7.84 0.65 -5.70
CA PHE A 92 7.28 0.57 -7.03
C PHE A 92 7.30 1.94 -7.73
N HIS A 93 6.72 2.97 -7.10
CA HIS A 93 6.69 4.32 -7.67
C HIS A 93 8.08 4.97 -7.77
N ARG A 94 8.97 4.68 -6.83
CA ARG A 94 10.37 5.12 -6.90
C ARG A 94 11.08 4.54 -8.12
N PHE A 95 10.95 3.23 -8.38
CA PHE A 95 11.52 2.62 -9.58
C PHE A 95 10.94 3.20 -10.87
N LEU A 96 9.61 3.40 -10.93
CA LEU A 96 8.99 4.06 -12.08
C LEU A 96 9.50 5.49 -12.29
N SER A 97 9.68 6.26 -11.22
CA SER A 97 10.13 7.67 -11.30
C SER A 97 11.53 7.82 -11.92
N ILE A 98 12.38 6.80 -11.77
CA ILE A 98 13.73 6.76 -12.37
C ILE A 98 13.77 5.98 -13.70
N GLY A 99 12.61 5.54 -14.21
CA GLY A 99 12.51 4.77 -15.46
C GLY A 99 12.94 3.31 -15.36
N ASP A 100 13.15 2.77 -14.15
CA ASP A 100 13.55 1.38 -13.95
C ASP A 100 12.33 0.45 -13.90
N VAL A 101 11.69 0.26 -15.06
CA VAL A 101 10.52 -0.60 -15.20
C VAL A 101 10.84 -2.07 -14.88
N ARG A 102 12.09 -2.50 -15.10
CA ARG A 102 12.54 -3.88 -14.83
C ARG A 102 12.48 -4.18 -13.34
N SER A 103 12.90 -3.25 -12.49
CA SER A 103 12.80 -3.40 -11.02
C SER A 103 11.39 -3.13 -10.51
N ALA A 104 10.61 -2.27 -11.17
CA ALA A 104 9.23 -1.98 -10.79
C ALA A 104 8.29 -3.17 -10.98
N ALA A 105 8.41 -3.91 -12.09
CA ALA A 105 7.53 -5.02 -12.45
C ALA A 105 7.41 -6.11 -11.36
N PRO A 106 8.50 -6.70 -10.81
CA PRO A 106 8.39 -7.71 -9.78
C PRO A 106 7.78 -7.17 -8.48
N VAL A 107 8.04 -5.90 -8.14
CA VAL A 107 7.42 -5.25 -6.96
C VAL A 107 5.91 -5.10 -7.17
N LEU A 108 5.47 -4.73 -8.38
CA LEU A 108 4.05 -4.64 -8.72
C LEU A 108 3.35 -5.99 -8.62
N VAL A 109 3.99 -7.07 -9.09
CA VAL A 109 3.45 -8.42 -8.97
C VAL A 109 3.26 -8.79 -7.50
N SER A 110 4.27 -8.55 -6.65
CA SER A 110 4.18 -8.79 -5.21
C SER A 110 3.10 -7.94 -4.52
N LEU A 111 2.88 -6.71 -4.99
CA LEU A 111 1.77 -5.89 -4.53
C LEU A 111 0.42 -6.51 -4.91
N ILE A 112 0.27 -7.00 -6.14
CA ILE A 112 -0.97 -7.61 -6.62
C ILE A 112 -1.29 -8.90 -5.86
N SER A 113 -0.30 -9.76 -5.63
CA SER A 113 -0.48 -11.06 -4.98
C SER A 113 -0.56 -10.99 -3.45
N SER A 114 -0.29 -9.83 -2.85
CA SER A 114 -0.30 -9.65 -1.40
C SER A 114 -1.72 -9.81 -0.83
N THR A 115 -1.84 -10.59 0.25
CA THR A 115 -3.12 -10.87 0.92
C THR A 115 -3.77 -9.66 1.59
N ASN A 116 -3.03 -8.57 1.77
CA ASN A 116 -3.48 -7.39 2.52
C ASN A 116 -3.96 -6.23 1.64
N VAL A 117 -4.15 -6.46 0.33
CA VAL A 117 -4.58 -5.42 -0.58
C VAL A 117 -6.10 -5.34 -0.61
N PRO A 118 -6.71 -4.17 -0.37
CA PRO A 118 -8.14 -4.00 -0.55
C PRO A 118 -8.57 -4.29 -2.00
N LEU A 119 -9.70 -4.97 -2.18
CA LEU A 119 -10.30 -5.24 -3.50
C LEU A 119 -10.41 -3.98 -4.38
N SER A 120 -10.81 -2.86 -3.78
CA SER A 120 -10.90 -1.57 -4.47
C SER A 120 -9.55 -1.06 -5.02
N PHE A 121 -8.43 -1.46 -4.40
CA PHE A 121 -7.10 -1.04 -4.81
C PHE A 121 -6.51 -1.92 -5.93
N HIS A 122 -6.99 -3.16 -6.09
CA HIS A 122 -6.55 -4.04 -7.17
C HIS A 122 -6.77 -3.44 -8.55
N LYS A 123 -7.87 -2.69 -8.75
CA LYS A 123 -8.12 -1.97 -10.01
C LYS A 123 -6.99 -1.01 -10.38
N ILE A 124 -6.41 -0.33 -9.38
CA ILE A 124 -5.27 0.59 -9.56
C ILE A 124 -4.02 -0.21 -9.94
N LEU A 125 -3.74 -1.31 -9.24
CA LEU A 125 -2.56 -2.15 -9.51
C LEU A 125 -2.64 -2.80 -10.91
N PHE A 126 -3.81 -3.29 -11.31
CA PHE A 126 -4.03 -3.85 -12.64
C PHE A 126 -3.89 -2.81 -13.74
N TYR A 127 -4.30 -1.56 -13.49
CA TYR A 127 -4.06 -0.48 -14.43
C TYR A 127 -2.55 -0.27 -14.67
N TYR A 128 -1.73 -0.24 -13.61
CA TYR A 128 -0.29 -0.14 -13.75
C TYR A 128 0.33 -1.36 -14.45
N LEU A 129 -0.18 -2.57 -14.16
CA LEU A 129 0.30 -3.78 -14.83
C LEU A 129 0.03 -3.71 -16.33
N LYS A 130 -1.18 -3.30 -16.71
CA LYS A 130 -1.55 -3.08 -18.11
C LYS A 130 -0.65 -2.03 -18.77
N LEU A 131 -0.35 -0.93 -18.08
CA LEU A 131 0.54 0.13 -18.57
C LEU A 131 1.95 -0.43 -18.85
N ILE A 132 2.55 -1.12 -17.88
CA ILE A 132 3.90 -1.71 -18.02
C ILE A 132 3.94 -2.71 -19.17
N LEU A 133 2.92 -3.57 -19.30
CA LEU A 133 2.84 -4.56 -20.37
C LEU A 133 2.63 -3.93 -21.76
N ALA A 134 1.89 -2.81 -21.84
CA ALA A 134 1.62 -2.12 -23.09
C ALA A 134 2.82 -1.30 -23.59
N ASP A 135 3.54 -0.64 -22.67
CA ASP A 135 4.59 0.32 -23.00
C ASP A 135 5.97 -0.33 -23.19
N ALA A 136 6.15 -1.55 -22.68
CA ALA A 136 7.45 -2.22 -22.69
C ALA A 136 7.41 -3.63 -23.29
N PRO A 137 7.45 -3.78 -24.63
CA PRO A 137 7.52 -5.10 -25.29
C PRO A 137 8.77 -5.92 -24.92
N GLN A 138 9.73 -5.33 -24.19
CA GLN A 138 10.96 -5.98 -23.72
C GLN A 138 11.01 -6.20 -22.20
N VAL A 139 10.00 -5.79 -21.42
CA VAL A 139 9.96 -6.11 -19.99
C VAL A 139 9.52 -7.55 -19.83
N GLN A 140 10.52 -8.43 -19.76
CA GLN A 140 10.32 -9.82 -19.39
C GLN A 140 10.04 -9.86 -17.89
N ILE A 141 8.77 -10.02 -17.53
CA ILE A 141 8.41 -10.40 -16.16
C ILE A 141 9.05 -11.77 -15.89
N PRO A 142 9.82 -11.94 -14.79
CA PRO A 142 10.42 -13.21 -14.47
C PRO A 142 9.36 -14.33 -14.41
N ALA A 143 9.73 -15.55 -14.83
CA ALA A 143 8.78 -16.66 -14.91
C ALA A 143 8.12 -16.99 -13.55
N GLU A 144 8.85 -16.82 -12.45
CA GLU A 144 8.37 -17.00 -11.08
C GLU A 144 7.23 -16.02 -10.76
N ASN A 145 7.45 -14.73 -11.03
CA ASN A 145 6.43 -13.68 -10.88
C ASN A 145 5.23 -13.91 -11.80
N LEU A 146 5.44 -14.41 -13.02
CA LEU A 146 4.34 -14.73 -13.92
C LEU A 146 3.47 -15.88 -13.37
N HIS A 147 4.09 -16.93 -12.82
CA HIS A 147 3.37 -18.03 -12.20
C HIS A 147 2.56 -17.56 -10.99
N GLU A 148 3.16 -16.73 -10.13
CA GLU A 148 2.49 -16.10 -9.00
C GLU A 148 1.26 -15.30 -9.45
N LEU A 149 1.42 -14.44 -10.46
CA LEU A 149 0.35 -13.63 -11.02
C LEU A 149 -0.80 -14.48 -11.59
N VAL A 150 -0.49 -15.54 -12.34
CA VAL A 150 -1.50 -16.46 -12.89
C VAL A 150 -2.23 -17.21 -11.78
N SER A 151 -1.52 -17.65 -10.75
CA SER A 151 -2.13 -18.33 -9.60
C SER A 151 -3.06 -17.39 -8.84
N PHE A 152 -2.64 -16.14 -8.63
CA PHE A 152 -3.45 -15.10 -8.03
C PHE A 152 -4.71 -14.82 -8.86
N PHE A 153 -4.60 -14.63 -10.18
CA PHE A 153 -5.77 -14.37 -11.02
C PHE A 153 -6.78 -15.50 -11.01
N ARG A 154 -6.33 -16.77 -11.00
CA ARG A 154 -7.25 -17.90 -10.88
C ARG A 154 -8.06 -17.82 -9.59
N GLN A 155 -7.40 -17.56 -8.47
CA GLN A 155 -8.08 -17.43 -7.18
C GLN A 155 -8.99 -16.20 -7.16
N TYR A 156 -8.49 -15.04 -7.60
CA TYR A 156 -9.23 -13.78 -7.66
C TYR A 156 -10.49 -13.88 -8.53
N SER A 157 -10.43 -14.60 -9.67
CA SER A 157 -11.60 -14.83 -10.52
C SER A 157 -12.63 -15.77 -9.90
N ILE A 158 -12.21 -16.74 -9.08
CA ILE A 158 -13.12 -17.61 -8.34
C ILE A 158 -13.83 -16.79 -7.26
N ASP A 159 -13.06 -16.07 -6.43
CA ASP A 159 -13.59 -15.32 -5.29
C ASP A 159 -14.53 -14.17 -5.69
N ASN A 160 -14.27 -13.52 -6.84
CA ASN A 160 -15.12 -12.43 -7.34
C ASN A 160 -16.13 -12.89 -8.43
N GLY A 161 -16.09 -14.16 -8.83
CA GLY A 161 -17.05 -14.74 -9.76
C GLY A 161 -18.40 -15.02 -9.09
N GLU A 162 -18.37 -15.41 -7.82
CA GLU A 162 -19.57 -15.63 -6.99
C GLU A 162 -20.33 -14.31 -6.73
N ASP A 163 -19.63 -13.18 -6.58
CA ASP A 163 -20.24 -11.85 -6.39
C ASP A 163 -20.95 -11.30 -7.65
N MET A 164 -20.69 -11.84 -8.85
CA MET A 164 -21.36 -11.40 -10.09
C MET A 164 -22.62 -12.21 -10.43
N GLU A 165 -22.77 -13.43 -9.94
CA GLU A 165 -24.01 -14.21 -10.13
C GLU A 165 -25.17 -13.64 -9.29
N ASP A 166 -24.89 -13.13 -8.09
CA ASP A 166 -25.91 -12.49 -7.23
C ASP A 166 -26.39 -11.11 -7.73
N ALA A 167 -25.64 -10.47 -8.64
CA ALA A 167 -26.00 -9.17 -9.21
C ALA A 167 -26.93 -9.29 -10.44
N GLU A 168 -26.95 -10.42 -11.13
CA GLU A 168 -27.86 -10.65 -12.27
C GLU A 168 -29.27 -11.06 -11.80
N ASP A 169 -29.40 -11.75 -10.66
CA ASP A 169 -30.71 -12.19 -10.14
C ASP A 169 -31.57 -11.05 -9.57
N THR A 170 -30.97 -9.94 -9.12
CA THR A 170 -31.74 -8.77 -8.63
C THR A 170 -32.30 -7.88 -9.73
N VAL A 171 -31.84 -8.01 -10.98
CA VAL A 171 -32.40 -7.29 -12.13
C VAL A 171 -33.54 -8.07 -12.78
N SER A 172 -33.55 -9.40 -12.68
CA SER A 172 -34.58 -10.24 -13.30
C SER A 172 -35.90 -10.32 -12.52
N GLU A 173 -35.96 -9.91 -11.25
CA GLU A 173 -37.20 -9.86 -10.45
C GLU A 173 -37.97 -8.52 -10.52
N ARG A 174 -37.54 -7.56 -11.35
CA ARG A 174 -38.21 -6.25 -11.48
C ARG A 174 -38.66 -5.89 -12.91
N LEU A 175 -38.97 -6.89 -13.74
CA LEU A 175 -39.66 -6.70 -15.03
C LEU A 175 -41.03 -7.39 -15.04
#